data_AF-A0AAW1M299-F1
#
_entry.id   AF-A0AAW1M299-F1
#
_cell.length_a   1.000
_cell.length_b   1.000
_cell.length_c   1.000
_cell.angle_alpha   90.00
_cell.angle_beta   90.00
_cell.angle_gamma   90.00
#
_symmetry.space_group_name_H-M   'P 1'
#
loop_
_entity.id
_entity.type
_entity.pdbx_description
1 polymer ?
#
loop_
_entity_poly.entity_id
_entity_poly.type
_entity_poly.pdbx_seq_one_letter_code
_entity_poly.pdbx_strand_id
1 'polypeptide(L)'
;MAMCSNLLQGQALQRALLRRHKSEDLFGIKICGAYPDTVARTAEIIDLECSVNFIDINMGCPIDLVVNKGVGSALLTKPLRMKNVISAACTSSEKPITVRPWLFIEIKEQKHWDISSGERLDILKDYVRFGLEH
;
A
#
# COMPACT_ATOMS: atom_id res chain seq x y z
N MET A 1 8.44 2.39 -4.13
CA MET A 1 7.54 1.34 -3.63
C MET A 1 8.31 0.04 -3.68
N ALA A 2 8.43 -0.65 -2.55
CA ALA A 2 9.12 -1.92 -2.47
C ALA A 2 8.13 -3.09 -2.70
N MET A 3 8.52 -4.08 -3.49
CA MET A 3 7.75 -5.31 -3.66
C MET A 3 8.06 -6.27 -2.51
N CYS A 4 7.06 -6.68 -1.74
CA CYS A 4 7.26 -7.50 -0.55
C CYS A 4 8.05 -8.78 -0.86
N SER A 5 7.65 -9.50 -1.91
CA SER A 5 8.32 -10.74 -2.34
C SER A 5 9.81 -10.54 -2.62
N ASN A 6 10.15 -9.45 -3.32
CA ASN A 6 11.53 -9.18 -3.73
C ASN A 6 12.38 -8.68 -2.55
N LEU A 7 11.76 -7.96 -1.61
CA LEU A 7 12.44 -7.54 -0.39
C LEU A 7 12.78 -8.74 0.49
N LEU A 8 11.86 -9.69 0.66
CA LEU A 8 12.09 -10.93 1.41
C LEU A 8 13.16 -11.82 0.75
N GLN A 9 13.27 -11.77 -0.58
CA GLN A 9 14.35 -12.42 -1.32
C GLN A 9 15.70 -11.70 -1.22
N GLY A 10 15.78 -10.57 -0.50
CA GLY A 10 17.03 -9.84 -0.28
C GLY A 10 17.53 -9.07 -1.49
N GLN A 11 16.67 -8.74 -2.47
CA GLN A 11 17.11 -7.99 -3.66
C GLN A 11 17.65 -6.61 -3.27
N ALA A 12 18.90 -6.33 -3.65
CA ALA A 12 19.61 -5.10 -3.26
C ALA A 12 18.87 -3.82 -3.66
N LEU A 13 18.27 -3.80 -4.87
CA LEU A 13 17.48 -2.66 -5.36
C LEU A 13 16.27 -2.36 -4.47
N GLN A 14 15.65 -3.38 -3.88
CA GLN A 14 14.50 -3.19 -2.98
C GLN A 14 14.95 -2.66 -1.62
N ARG A 15 16.08 -3.18 -1.09
CA ARG A 15 16.66 -2.69 0.17
C ARG A 15 17.07 -1.21 0.08
N ALA A 16 17.52 -0.75 -1.08
CA ALA A 16 17.86 0.66 -1.30
C ALA A 16 16.65 1.60 -1.09
N LEU A 17 15.43 1.13 -1.39
CA LEU A 17 14.19 1.90 -1.22
C LEU A 17 13.75 2.10 0.24
N LEU A 18 14.39 1.40 1.19
CA LEU A 18 14.05 1.48 2.61
C LEU A 18 14.87 2.53 3.38
N ARG A 19 15.83 3.17 2.72
CA ARG A 19 16.78 4.06 3.38
C ARG A 19 16.20 5.44 3.61
N ARG A 20 16.14 5.85 4.87
CA ARG A 20 15.85 7.21 5.31
C ARG A 20 17.07 8.10 5.20
N HIS A 21 16.91 9.32 4.70
CA HIS A 21 17.93 10.36 4.80
C HIS A 21 17.84 11.07 6.15
N LYS A 22 18.99 11.48 6.71
CA LYS A 22 19.09 12.10 8.04
C LYS A 22 18.28 13.40 8.22
N SER A 23 17.90 14.06 7.13
CA SER A 23 17.12 15.30 7.14
C SER A 23 15.61 15.08 7.07
N GLU A 24 15.16 13.84 6.92
CA GLU A 24 13.73 13.55 6.88
C GLU A 24 13.25 13.38 8.31
N ASP A 25 12.38 14.28 8.79
CA ASP A 25 11.80 14.20 10.14
C ASP A 25 10.66 13.16 10.19
N LEU A 26 9.91 13.04 9.10
CA LEU A 26 8.85 12.05 8.90
C LEU A 26 9.16 11.21 7.66
N PHE A 27 9.26 9.91 7.85
CA PHE A 27 9.60 8.97 6.78
C PHE A 27 8.74 7.71 6.88
N GLY A 28 8.10 7.33 5.78
CA GLY A 28 7.31 6.10 5.71
C GLY A 28 7.72 5.26 4.51
N ILE A 29 7.62 3.94 4.66
CA ILE A 29 7.98 3.00 3.60
C ILE A 29 6.71 2.50 2.93
N LYS A 30 6.67 2.63 1.60
CA LYS A 30 5.58 2.10 0.78
C LYS A 30 5.90 0.71 0.26
N ILE A 31 5.12 -0.28 0.66
CA ILE A 31 5.24 -1.69 0.25
C ILE A 31 4.10 -2.13 -0.68
N CYS A 32 4.29 -3.22 -1.41
CA CYS A 32 3.28 -3.79 -2.31
C CYS A 32 3.32 -5.31 -2.27
N GLY A 33 2.21 -5.91 -1.84
CA GLY A 33 2.06 -7.35 -1.68
C GLY A 33 0.59 -7.75 -1.54
N ALA A 34 0.25 -8.98 -1.94
CA ALA A 34 -1.13 -9.47 -2.00
C ALA A 34 -1.38 -10.67 -1.08
N TYR A 35 -0.33 -11.18 -0.44
CA TYR A 35 -0.38 -12.34 0.44
C TYR A 35 -0.15 -11.89 1.87
N PRO A 36 -1.10 -12.15 2.80
CA PRO A 36 -1.02 -11.71 4.19
C PRO A 36 0.32 -12.05 4.85
N ASP A 37 0.77 -13.31 4.78
CA ASP A 37 2.03 -13.76 5.40
C ASP A 37 3.26 -13.03 4.85
N THR A 38 3.27 -12.75 3.54
CA THR A 38 4.36 -12.02 2.89
C THR A 38 4.38 -10.57 3.37
N VAL A 39 3.22 -9.94 3.50
CA VAL A 39 3.11 -8.55 3.97
C VAL A 39 3.45 -8.44 5.45
N ALA A 40 2.93 -9.34 6.29
CA ALA A 40 3.28 -9.47 7.71
C ALA A 40 4.80 -9.55 7.90
N ARG A 41 5.45 -10.52 7.24
CA ARG A 41 6.90 -10.70 7.36
C ARG A 41 7.71 -9.51 6.85
N THR A 42 7.21 -8.84 5.81
CA THR A 42 7.83 -7.61 5.29
C THR A 42 7.72 -6.47 6.31
N ALA A 43 6.56 -6.33 6.96
CA ALA A 43 6.34 -5.31 7.98
C ALA A 43 7.24 -5.54 9.21
N GLU A 44 7.36 -6.79 9.67
CA GLU A 44 8.29 -7.17 10.75
C GLU A 44 9.74 -6.78 10.43
N ILE A 45 10.21 -7.07 9.22
CA ILE A 45 11.58 -6.73 8.81
C ILE A 45 11.77 -5.22 8.75
N ILE A 46 10.76 -4.47 8.31
CA ILE A 46 10.83 -3.01 8.29
C ILE A 46 10.94 -2.48 9.73
N ASP A 47 10.15 -3.01 10.67
CA ASP A 47 10.19 -2.56 12.07
C ASP A 47 11.52 -2.90 12.76
N LEU A 48 12.13 -4.04 12.42
CA LEU A 48 13.40 -4.48 12.99
C LEU A 48 14.61 -3.78 12.37
N GLU A 49 14.61 -3.58 11.05
CA GLU A 49 15.80 -3.10 10.31
C GLU A 49 15.74 -1.60 9.96
N CYS A 50 14.58 -0.94 10.02
CA CYS A 50 14.39 0.42 9.49
C CYS A 50 13.80 1.40 10.52
N SER A 51 14.26 2.65 10.48
CA SER A 51 13.70 3.73 11.30
C SER A 51 12.59 4.48 10.56
N VAL A 52 11.37 3.96 10.63
CA VAL A 52 10.18 4.53 9.97
C VAL A 52 9.12 5.04 10.95
N ASN A 53 8.33 5.99 10.49
CA ASN A 53 7.19 6.56 11.20
C ASN A 53 5.87 5.86 10.86
N PHE A 54 5.74 5.30 9.65
CA PHE A 54 4.56 4.56 9.20
C PHE A 54 4.92 3.61 8.04
N ILE A 55 4.06 2.62 7.80
CA ILE A 55 4.16 1.71 6.66
C ILE A 55 2.92 1.91 5.79
N ASP A 56 3.13 2.19 4.50
CA ASP A 56 2.05 2.41 3.54
C ASP A 56 1.89 1.22 2.60
N ILE A 57 0.70 0.62 2.55
CA ILE A 57 0.40 -0.49 1.65
C ILE A 57 -0.15 0.07 0.34
N ASN A 58 0.57 -0.16 -0.75
CA ASN A 58 0.09 0.18 -2.08
C ASN A 58 -1.05 -0.76 -2.49
N MET A 59 -2.23 -0.19 -2.65
CA MET A 59 -3.41 -0.86 -3.18
C MET A 59 -3.94 -0.12 -4.41
N GLY A 60 -3.04 0.46 -5.19
CA GLY A 60 -3.43 1.41 -6.22
C GLY A 60 -2.62 1.43 -7.49
N CYS A 61 -1.43 0.84 -7.54
CA CYS A 61 -0.64 0.90 -8.77
C CYS A 61 -1.39 0.23 -9.95
N PRO A 62 -1.60 0.93 -11.09
CA PRO A 62 -2.30 0.39 -12.25
C PRO A 62 -1.35 -0.26 -13.27
N ILE A 63 -0.04 -0.23 -13.04
CA ILE A 63 0.96 -0.77 -13.97
C ILE A 63 0.70 -2.26 -14.19
N ASP A 64 0.60 -2.69 -15.46
CA ASP A 64 0.28 -4.06 -15.84
C ASP A 64 1.16 -5.10 -15.14
N LEU A 65 2.47 -4.85 -15.01
CA LEU A 65 3.39 -5.76 -14.33
C LEU A 65 3.03 -6.01 -12.85
N VAL A 66 2.41 -5.01 -12.21
CA VAL A 66 1.96 -5.06 -10.82
C VAL A 66 0.57 -5.71 -10.76
N VAL A 67 -0.35 -5.25 -11.59
CA VAL A 67 -1.74 -5.76 -11.69
C VAL A 67 -1.77 -7.25 -12.03
N ASN A 68 -0.96 -7.69 -12.99
CA ASN A 68 -0.89 -9.09 -13.43
C ASN A 68 -0.38 -10.03 -12.33
N LYS A 69 0.32 -9.51 -11.32
CA LYS A 69 0.73 -10.27 -10.11
C LYS A 69 -0.35 -10.28 -9.02
N GLY A 70 -1.51 -9.67 -9.28
CA GLY A 70 -2.62 -9.59 -8.34
C GLY A 70 -2.40 -8.65 -7.16
N VAL A 71 -1.45 -7.71 -7.28
CA VAL A 71 -1.12 -6.67 -6.30
C VAL A 71 -1.49 -5.27 -6.83
N GLY A 72 -1.25 -4.22 -6.05
CA GLY A 72 -1.59 -2.84 -6.46
C GLY A 72 -3.10 -2.66 -6.60
N SER A 73 -3.55 -2.02 -7.68
CA SER A 73 -4.98 -1.80 -7.93
C SER A 73 -5.79 -3.10 -8.07
N ALA A 74 -5.15 -4.23 -8.44
CA ALA A 74 -5.81 -5.53 -8.50
C ALA A 74 -6.30 -6.05 -7.13
N LEU A 75 -5.76 -5.53 -6.02
CA LEU A 75 -6.25 -5.87 -4.67
C LEU A 75 -7.61 -5.26 -4.37
N LEU A 76 -7.92 -4.11 -4.97
CA LEU A 76 -9.20 -3.42 -4.76
C LEU A 76 -10.40 -4.22 -5.28
N THR A 77 -10.19 -5.10 -6.25
CA THR A 77 -11.23 -6.00 -6.77
C THR A 77 -11.45 -7.23 -5.88
N LYS A 78 -10.67 -7.38 -4.79
CA LYS A 78 -10.68 -8.56 -3.90
C LYS A 78 -10.80 -8.13 -2.42
N PRO A 79 -11.99 -7.68 -1.96
CA PRO A 79 -12.16 -7.10 -0.61
C PRO A 79 -11.70 -8.00 0.54
N LEU A 80 -11.97 -9.32 0.48
CA LEU A 80 -11.50 -10.25 1.52
C LEU A 80 -9.98 -10.34 1.57
N ARG A 81 -9.32 -10.35 0.41
CA ARG A 81 -7.85 -10.39 0.33
C ARG A 81 -7.24 -9.09 0.85
N MET A 82 -7.85 -7.95 0.50
CA MET A 82 -7.47 -6.64 1.00
C MET A 82 -7.54 -6.60 2.54
N LYS A 83 -8.68 -7.01 3.12
CA LYS A 83 -8.87 -7.09 4.58
C LYS A 83 -7.79 -7.95 5.24
N ASN A 84 -7.52 -9.13 4.71
CA ASN A 84 -6.53 -10.04 5.27
C ASN A 84 -5.10 -9.46 5.20
N VAL A 85 -4.76 -8.77 4.11
CA VAL A 85 -3.44 -8.11 3.96
C VAL A 85 -3.29 -6.96 4.95
N ILE A 86 -4.30 -6.11 5.10
CA ILE A 86 -4.27 -4.98 6.05
C ILE A 86 -4.18 -5.52 7.48
N SER A 87 -5.04 -6.48 7.83
CA SER A 87 -5.05 -7.07 9.16
C SER A 87 -3.70 -7.72 9.51
N ALA A 88 -3.08 -8.44 8.58
CA ALA A 88 -1.76 -9.03 8.79
C ALA A 88 -0.68 -7.96 9.02
N ALA A 89 -0.70 -6.86 8.27
CA ALA A 89 0.25 -5.77 8.48
C ALA A 89 0.05 -5.09 9.85
N CYS A 90 -1.21 -4.81 10.23
CA CYS A 90 -1.52 -4.18 11.52
C CYS A 90 -1.15 -5.05 12.71
N THR A 91 -1.28 -6.38 12.60
CA THR A 91 -0.89 -7.30 13.68
C THR A 91 0.63 -7.48 13.78
N SER A 92 1.35 -7.33 12.66
CA SER A 92 2.79 -7.59 12.57
C SER A 92 3.67 -6.35 12.78
N SER A 93 3.10 -5.15 12.84
CA SER A 93 3.86 -3.92 13.01
C SER A 93 3.26 -3.04 14.10
N GLU A 94 4.14 -2.46 14.91
CA GLU A 94 3.79 -1.45 15.91
C GLU A 94 3.63 -0.06 15.27
N LYS A 95 4.05 0.09 14.01
CA LYS A 95 3.96 1.35 13.28
C LYS A 95 2.56 1.52 12.68
N PRO A 96 2.05 2.76 12.62
CA PRO A 96 0.82 3.05 11.90
C PRO A 96 0.85 2.49 10.48
N ILE A 97 -0.16 1.70 10.14
CA ILE A 97 -0.38 1.20 8.79
C ILE A 97 -1.32 2.14 8.05
N THR A 98 -0.87 2.62 6.89
CA THR A 98 -1.70 3.40 5.97
C THR A 98 -1.93 2.61 4.69
N VAL A 99 -3.02 2.92 4.00
CA VAL A 99 -3.34 2.30 2.70
C VAL A 99 -3.44 3.41 1.67
N ARG A 100 -2.78 3.19 0.53
CA ARG A 100 -2.91 4.07 -0.64
C ARG A 100 -3.68 3.38 -1.74
N PRO A 101 -5.02 3.55 -1.80
CA PRO A 101 -5.82 3.01 -2.87
C PRO A 101 -5.62 3.80 -4.16
N TRP A 102 -6.11 3.24 -5.26
CA TRP A 102 -6.37 3.96 -6.50
C TRP A 102 -7.86 4.14 -6.65
N LEU A 103 -8.31 5.37 -6.49
CA LEU A 103 -9.71 5.72 -6.53
C LEU A 103 -10.09 6.07 -7.96
N PHE A 104 -10.24 5.10 -8.85
CA PHE A 104 -10.77 5.40 -10.18
C PHE A 104 -11.72 4.33 -10.72
N ILE A 105 -12.99 4.76 -10.81
CA ILE A 105 -14.12 4.13 -11.51
C ILE A 105 -13.81 4.03 -13.02
N GLU A 106 -12.90 4.87 -13.53
CA GLU A 106 -12.45 4.93 -14.93
C GLU A 106 -11.90 3.61 -15.47
N ILE A 107 -11.20 2.82 -14.65
CA ILE A 107 -10.69 1.50 -15.06
C ILE A 107 -11.85 0.50 -15.17
N LYS A 108 -12.83 0.57 -14.27
CA LYS A 108 -14.03 -0.28 -14.31
C LYS A 108 -14.93 0.07 -15.50
N GLU A 109 -15.07 1.35 -15.81
CA GLU A 109 -15.97 1.85 -16.84
C GLU A 109 -15.29 2.04 -18.22
N GLN A 110 -13.97 1.84 -18.31
CA GLN A 110 -13.15 2.10 -19.51
C GLN A 110 -13.40 3.49 -20.12
N LYS A 111 -13.60 4.51 -19.27
CA LYS A 111 -13.87 5.89 -19.70
C LYS A 111 -12.78 6.81 -19.18
N HIS A 112 -12.38 7.77 -20.02
CA HIS A 112 -11.64 8.93 -19.54
C HIS A 112 -12.65 9.85 -18.84
N TRP A 113 -12.69 9.80 -17.51
CA TRP A 113 -13.47 10.76 -16.71
C TRP A 113 -12.55 11.91 -16.29
N ASP A 114 -12.95 13.12 -16.65
CA ASP A 114 -12.37 14.34 -16.13
C ASP A 114 -13.23 14.80 -14.95
N ILE A 115 -13.06 14.16 -13.80
CA ILE A 115 -13.75 14.55 -12.56
C ILE A 115 -13.13 15.81 -11.97
N SER A 116 -14.00 16.69 -11.51
CA SER A 116 -13.59 17.93 -10.86
C SER A 116 -12.81 17.64 -9.56
N SER A 117 -12.02 18.61 -9.12
CA SER A 117 -11.31 18.52 -7.83
C SER A 117 -12.26 18.34 -6.64
N GLY A 118 -13.48 18.88 -6.72
CA GLY A 118 -14.52 18.70 -5.70
C GLY A 118 -14.97 17.25 -5.57
N GLU A 119 -15.29 16.60 -6.69
CA GLU A 119 -15.72 15.20 -6.70
C GLU A 119 -14.61 14.25 -6.22
N ARG A 120 -13.35 14.50 -6.61
CA ARG A 120 -12.20 13.75 -6.08
C ARG A 120 -12.08 13.86 -4.57
N LEU A 121 -12.28 15.06 -4.04
CA LEU A 121 -12.21 15.32 -2.61
C LEU A 121 -13.35 14.60 -1.87
N ASP A 122 -14.54 14.53 -2.43
CA ASP A 122 -15.67 13.84 -1.82
C ASP A 122 -15.46 12.31 -1.76
N ILE A 123 -14.95 11.71 -2.84
CA ILE A 123 -14.57 10.29 -2.85
C ILE A 123 -13.50 10.02 -1.77
N LEU A 124 -12.53 10.93 -1.61
CA LEU A 124 -11.50 10.80 -0.58
C LEU A 124 -12.08 10.93 0.84
N LYS A 125 -13.03 11.85 1.06
CA LYS A 125 -13.73 11.99 2.35
C LYS A 125 -14.47 10.71 2.72
N ASP A 126 -15.17 10.10 1.77
CA ASP A 126 -15.90 8.86 2.01
C ASP A 126 -14.96 7.71 2.35
N TYR A 127 -13.83 7.60 1.64
CA TYR A 127 -12.80 6.62 1.96
C TYR A 127 -12.22 6.82 3.37
N VAL A 128 -11.91 8.06 3.74
CA VAL A 128 -11.37 8.39 5.07
C VAL A 128 -12.40 8.12 6.17
N ARG A 129 -13.67 8.53 5.99
CA ARG A 129 -14.76 8.23 6.94
C ARG A 129 -14.89 6.73 7.18
N PHE A 130 -14.91 5.95 6.10
CA PHE A 130 -15.01 4.50 6.21
C PHE A 130 -13.87 3.89 7.04
N GLY A 131 -12.63 4.39 6.86
CA GLY A 131 -11.47 3.96 7.64
C GLY A 131 -11.38 4.53 9.06
N LEU A 132 -12.20 5.51 9.42
CA LEU A 132 -12.31 6.02 10.81
C LEU A 132 -13.45 5.35 11.58
N GLU A 133 -14.48 4.87 10.88
CA GLU A 133 -15.64 4.19 11.47
C GLU A 133 -15.40 2.69 11.75
N HIS A 134 -14.33 2.10 11.21
CA HIS A 134 -13.98 0.67 11.33
C HIS A 134 -12.51 0.49 11.69
#